data_AF-A0A1U7TWD9-F1
#
_entry.id   AF-A0A1U7TWD9-F1
#
_cell.length_a   1.000
_cell.length_b   1.000
_cell.length_c   1.000
_cell.angle_alpha   90.00
_cell.angle_beta   90.00
_cell.angle_gamma   90.00
#
_symmetry.space_group_name_H-M   'P 1'
#
loop_
_entity.id
_entity.type
_entity.pdbx_description
1 polymer ?
#
loop_
_entity_poly.entity_id
_entity_poly.type
_entity_poly.pdbx_seq_one_letter_code
_entity_poly.pdbx_strand_id
1 'polypeptide(L)'
;MRPLSPVGDVRLELSPQPPLPLPGVSGSLVGSSGRLMASSSSLVPDRLRLPLCFLGVFVCYFYYGILQEKIARGKYGEGAKQETFTFALTLVFIQCVINAVFAKILIQFFDTARVDRTRSWLYAACSVSYLGAMVSSNSALQFVNYPTQVLGKSCKPIPVMLLGVTLLKKKYPLAKYLCVLLIVAGVALFMYKPKKVVGMEEHTVGYGELLLLLSLTLDGLTGVSQDHMRAHYQTGSNHMMLNINLWSTLLLGAGILFTGELWAFLSFAERYPSIIYNILLFGLTSALGQSFIFMTVVYFGPLTCSIITTTRKFFTILASVILFANPISSMQWVGTVLVFLGLGLDAKFGKGAKKTSH
;
A
#
# COMPACT_ATOMS: atom_id res chain seq x y z
N MET A 1 -18.36 41.51 11.40
CA MET A 1 -17.58 40.31 11.02
C MET A 1 -17.13 39.61 12.30
N ARG A 2 -17.21 38.27 12.39
CA ARG A 2 -16.58 37.51 13.49
C ARG A 2 -15.20 37.02 13.03
N PRO A 3 -14.17 36.97 13.90
CA PRO A 3 -12.89 36.37 13.54
C PRO A 3 -13.06 34.86 13.28
N LEU A 4 -12.36 34.35 12.28
CA LEU A 4 -12.26 32.91 12.05
C LEU A 4 -11.43 32.28 13.18
N SER A 5 -11.96 31.23 13.79
CA SER A 5 -11.21 30.38 14.73
C SER A 5 -9.99 29.76 14.04
N PRO A 6 -8.86 29.56 14.75
CA PRO A 6 -7.66 28.97 14.15
C PRO A 6 -7.97 27.59 13.55
N VAL A 7 -7.47 27.35 12.34
CA VAL A 7 -7.61 26.07 11.63
C VAL A 7 -6.87 24.99 12.43
N GLY A 8 -7.63 24.03 12.97
CA GLY A 8 -7.08 22.95 13.79
C GLY A 8 -6.09 22.06 13.00
N ASP A 9 -5.03 21.65 13.69
CA ASP A 9 -3.85 20.95 13.19
C ASP A 9 -4.05 20.11 11.91
N VAL A 10 -3.50 20.60 10.80
CA VAL A 10 -3.48 19.87 9.52
C VAL A 10 -2.66 18.60 9.68
N ARG A 11 -3.36 17.47 9.84
CA ARG A 11 -2.78 16.15 10.10
C ARG A 11 -2.15 15.55 8.85
N LEU A 12 -1.03 16.14 8.42
CA LEU A 12 -0.16 15.63 7.35
C LEU A 12 0.48 14.30 7.77
N GLU A 13 -0.23 13.21 7.46
CA GLU A 13 0.30 11.86 7.40
C GLU A 13 -0.15 11.24 6.07
N LEU A 14 0.71 11.31 5.06
CA LEU A 14 0.53 10.61 3.79
C LEU A 14 0.70 9.09 3.99
N SER A 15 -0.22 8.41 4.68
CA SER A 15 -0.09 6.97 4.98
C SER A 15 0.03 6.15 3.69
N PRO A 16 1.23 5.69 3.29
CA PRO A 16 1.45 5.32 1.91
C PRO A 16 1.05 3.87 1.69
N GLN A 17 0.31 3.70 0.61
CA GLN A 17 -0.06 2.41 0.08
C GLN A 17 1.18 1.77 -0.56
N PRO A 18 1.54 0.54 -0.16
CA PRO A 18 2.36 -0.28 -1.02
C PRO A 18 1.62 -0.62 -2.33
N PRO A 19 2.35 -0.99 -3.39
CA PRO A 19 1.77 -1.62 -4.57
C PRO A 19 1.16 -2.98 -4.21
N LEU A 20 -0.10 -3.24 -4.60
CA LEU A 20 -0.90 -4.34 -4.04
C LEU A 20 -1.67 -5.10 -5.14
N PRO A 21 -1.09 -6.20 -5.69
CA PRO A 21 -1.57 -6.97 -6.85
C PRO A 21 -2.10 -8.53 -6.61
N LEU A 22 -4.06 -9.65 -7.06
CA LEU A 22 -4.81 -10.90 -7.56
C LEU A 22 -4.67 -11.38 -9.07
N PRO A 23 -4.60 -12.69 -9.39
CA PRO A 23 -4.77 -13.20 -10.77
C PRO A 23 -6.23 -13.23 -11.28
N GLY A 24 -6.62 -13.72 -12.48
CA GLY A 24 -5.93 -14.22 -13.69
C GLY A 24 -6.52 -15.55 -14.25
N VAL A 25 -7.27 -15.53 -15.38
CA VAL A 25 -7.95 -16.67 -16.09
C VAL A 25 -8.14 -16.32 -17.59
N SER A 26 -8.04 -17.20 -18.61
CA SER A 26 -7.40 -18.53 -18.80
C SER A 26 -7.37 -18.87 -20.30
N GLY A 27 -6.44 -19.75 -20.73
CA GLY A 27 -6.41 -20.44 -22.03
C GLY A 27 -5.61 -21.75 -21.91
N SER A 28 -5.91 -22.77 -22.71
CA SER A 28 -5.53 -24.17 -22.40
C SER A 28 -4.51 -24.79 -23.38
N LEU A 29 -3.40 -25.35 -22.85
CA LEU A 29 -2.71 -26.59 -23.29
C LEU A 29 -1.32 -26.73 -22.61
N VAL A 30 -1.27 -27.22 -21.36
CA VAL A 30 -0.03 -27.75 -20.76
C VAL A 30 -0.34 -28.95 -19.86
N GLY A 31 -0.05 -30.17 -20.34
CA GLY A 31 0.03 -31.35 -19.51
C GLY A 31 1.43 -31.49 -18.86
N SER A 32 1.48 -32.06 -17.66
CA SER A 32 2.68 -32.56 -16.94
C SER A 32 3.85 -31.59 -16.60
N SER A 33 4.28 -30.71 -17.49
CA SER A 33 5.59 -30.02 -17.42
C SER A 33 5.75 -28.97 -16.31
N GLY A 34 4.67 -28.54 -15.65
CA GLY A 34 4.69 -27.53 -14.59
C GLY A 34 5.40 -27.94 -13.27
N ARG A 35 6.08 -29.09 -13.25
CA ARG A 35 6.72 -29.68 -12.05
C ARG A 35 8.26 -29.63 -12.06
N LEU A 36 8.89 -29.14 -13.13
CA LEU A 36 10.34 -29.30 -13.37
C LEU A 36 11.22 -28.04 -13.25
N MET A 37 10.65 -26.83 -13.34
CA MET A 37 11.46 -25.58 -13.34
C MET A 37 11.06 -24.56 -12.27
N ALA A 38 10.81 -25.06 -11.05
CA ALA A 38 10.95 -24.28 -9.82
C ALA A 38 12.38 -24.38 -9.23
N SER A 39 13.32 -25.01 -9.95
CA SER A 39 14.73 -25.10 -9.55
C SER A 39 15.47 -23.79 -9.83
N SER A 40 15.30 -22.84 -8.93
CA SER A 40 16.14 -21.64 -8.80
C SER A 40 16.24 -21.35 -7.31
N SER A 41 17.42 -21.50 -6.75
CA SER A 41 17.70 -21.63 -5.31
C SER A 41 17.23 -20.43 -4.47
N SER A 42 16.00 -20.49 -3.97
CA SER A 42 15.57 -19.61 -2.89
C SER A 42 16.10 -20.14 -1.56
N LEU A 43 16.90 -19.34 -0.85
CA LEU A 43 17.41 -19.65 0.50
C LEU A 43 16.29 -19.81 1.56
N VAL A 44 15.04 -19.43 1.23
CA VAL A 44 13.88 -19.46 2.15
C VAL A 44 12.87 -20.53 1.73
N PRO A 45 12.60 -21.55 2.56
CA PRO A 45 11.59 -22.59 2.30
C PRO A 45 10.18 -22.02 2.07
N ASP A 46 9.37 -22.65 1.21
CA ASP A 46 8.02 -22.18 0.83
C ASP A 46 7.10 -21.83 2.01
N ARG A 47 7.20 -22.59 3.12
CA ARG A 47 6.40 -22.37 4.33
C ARG A 47 6.80 -21.09 5.07
N LEU A 48 8.07 -20.68 4.98
CA LEU A 48 8.62 -19.49 5.62
C LEU A 48 8.50 -18.22 4.76
N ARG A 49 8.32 -18.34 3.43
CA ARG A 49 8.17 -17.18 2.54
C ARG A 49 7.00 -16.26 2.94
N LEU A 50 5.84 -16.82 3.30
CA LEU A 50 4.66 -16.01 3.68
C LEU A 50 4.86 -15.25 5.02
N PRO A 51 5.27 -15.88 6.14
CA PRO A 51 5.54 -15.13 7.37
C PRO A 51 6.74 -14.18 7.24
N LEU A 52 7.77 -14.51 6.44
CA LEU A 52 8.88 -13.59 6.14
C LEU A 52 8.37 -12.33 5.41
N CYS A 53 7.55 -12.51 4.37
CA CYS A 53 6.88 -11.40 3.69
C CYS A 53 6.02 -10.58 4.65
N PHE A 54 5.19 -11.23 5.48
CA PHE A 54 4.34 -10.55 6.46
C PHE A 54 5.17 -9.72 7.46
N LEU A 55 6.20 -10.31 8.08
CA LEU A 55 7.05 -9.67 9.08
C LEU A 55 7.91 -8.55 8.46
N GLY A 56 8.48 -8.76 7.27
CA GLY A 56 9.22 -7.72 6.54
C GLY A 56 8.34 -6.53 6.18
N VAL A 57 7.15 -6.77 5.64
CA VAL A 57 6.14 -5.72 5.39
C VAL A 57 5.71 -5.04 6.70
N PHE A 58 5.54 -5.79 7.78
CA PHE A 58 5.15 -5.24 9.08
C PHE A 58 6.23 -4.30 9.64
N VAL A 59 7.45 -4.81 9.85
CA VAL A 59 8.54 -4.09 10.50
C VAL A 59 9.01 -2.90 9.67
N CYS A 60 9.29 -3.09 8.37
CA CYS A 60 9.77 -2.01 7.52
C CYS A 60 8.73 -0.88 7.42
N TYR A 61 7.46 -1.18 7.14
CA TYR A 61 6.44 -0.13 7.04
C TYR A 61 5.91 0.42 8.38
N PHE A 62 6.24 -0.21 9.51
CA PHE A 62 6.03 0.37 10.84
C PHE A 62 7.12 1.42 11.14
N TYR A 63 8.39 1.06 10.98
CA TYR A 63 9.52 2.00 11.19
C TYR A 63 9.48 3.18 10.21
N TYR A 64 9.20 2.90 8.94
CA TYR A 64 8.92 3.91 7.91
C TYR A 64 7.80 4.87 8.34
N GLY A 65 6.74 4.37 8.99
CA GLY A 65 5.60 5.18 9.44
C GLY A 65 6.00 6.19 10.49
N ILE A 66 6.75 5.74 11.52
CA ILE A 66 7.33 6.60 12.55
C ILE A 66 8.22 7.68 11.92
N LEU A 67 9.09 7.28 10.98
CA LEU A 67 10.01 8.19 10.32
C LEU A 67 9.29 9.19 9.41
N GLN A 68 8.16 8.80 8.80
CA GLN A 68 7.33 9.72 8.03
C GLN A 68 6.58 10.71 8.92
N GLU A 69 6.01 10.27 10.05
CA GLU A 69 5.37 11.19 11.01
C GLU A 69 6.39 12.19 11.57
N LYS A 70 7.62 11.74 11.84
CA LYS A 70 8.76 12.59 12.23
C LYS A 70 9.16 13.60 11.15
N ILE A 71 9.11 13.24 9.87
CA ILE A 71 9.38 14.18 8.75
C ILE A 71 8.22 15.16 8.60
N ALA A 72 6.99 14.67 8.45
CA ALA A 72 5.82 15.48 8.10
C ALA A 72 5.35 16.42 9.24
N ARG A 73 5.44 15.97 10.50
CA ARG A 73 5.15 16.80 11.68
C ARG A 73 6.40 17.31 12.39
N GLY A 74 7.57 17.14 11.79
CA GLY A 74 8.78 17.78 12.25
C GLY A 74 8.62 19.30 12.25
N LYS A 75 8.97 19.93 13.36
CA LYS A 75 9.08 21.39 13.50
C LYS A 75 10.54 21.76 13.31
N TYR A 76 10.84 22.46 12.23
CA TYR A 76 12.20 22.80 11.82
C TYR A 76 12.43 24.30 12.04
N GLY A 77 13.53 24.65 12.72
CA GLY A 77 13.82 26.02 13.16
C GLY A 77 13.45 26.29 14.62
N GLU A 78 14.06 27.32 15.18
CA GLU A 78 13.90 27.72 16.59
C GLU A 78 12.95 28.92 16.76
N GLY A 79 12.34 29.03 17.93
CA GLY A 79 11.46 30.14 18.29
C GLY A 79 10.24 30.30 17.35
N ALA A 80 10.01 31.53 16.89
CA ALA A 80 8.82 31.91 16.13
C ALA A 80 8.86 31.54 14.63
N LYS A 81 9.97 30.98 14.12
CA LYS A 81 10.15 30.58 12.70
C LYS A 81 10.13 29.06 12.51
N GLN A 82 9.21 28.36 13.19
CA GLN A 82 9.01 26.93 13.01
C GLN A 82 8.31 26.66 11.67
N GLU A 83 9.04 26.07 10.72
CA GLU A 83 8.49 25.55 9.47
C GLU A 83 8.17 24.05 9.59
N THR A 84 7.14 23.59 8.89
CA THR A 84 6.73 22.19 8.80
C THR A 84 6.95 21.65 7.39
N PHE A 85 7.09 20.33 7.26
CA PHE A 85 7.41 19.72 5.97
C PHE A 85 6.17 19.58 5.08
N THR A 86 6.11 20.37 4.00
CA THR A 86 5.00 20.39 3.03
C THR A 86 5.33 19.75 1.68
N PHE A 87 6.61 19.41 1.42
CA PHE A 87 7.13 18.97 0.11
C PHE A 87 6.85 17.48 -0.19
N ALA A 88 5.56 17.16 -0.21
CA ALA A 88 5.05 15.79 -0.27
C ALA A 88 5.36 15.07 -1.59
N LEU A 89 5.32 15.75 -2.74
CA LEU A 89 5.62 15.12 -4.04
C LEU A 89 7.13 14.84 -4.14
N THR A 90 7.95 15.77 -3.70
CA THR A 90 9.41 15.70 -3.70
C THR A 90 9.92 14.59 -2.79
N LEU A 91 9.31 14.40 -1.61
CA LEU A 91 9.59 13.26 -0.73
C LEU A 91 9.34 11.91 -1.43
N VAL A 92 8.20 11.78 -2.12
CA VAL A 92 7.83 10.56 -2.84
C VAL A 92 8.70 10.34 -4.10
N PHE A 93 9.13 11.41 -4.77
CA PHE A 93 10.07 11.33 -5.89
C PHE A 93 11.44 10.81 -5.44
N ILE A 94 12.01 11.37 -4.37
CA ILE A 94 13.27 10.90 -3.77
C ILE A 94 13.12 9.42 -3.34
N GLN A 95 11.99 9.07 -2.75
CA GLN A 95 11.66 7.70 -2.39
C GLN A 95 11.63 6.76 -3.62
N CYS A 96 10.99 7.16 -4.73
CA CYS A 96 10.96 6.36 -5.96
C CYS A 96 12.35 6.21 -6.59
N VAL A 97 13.19 7.26 -6.59
CA VAL A 97 14.58 7.19 -7.03
C VAL A 97 15.36 6.16 -6.20
N ILE A 98 15.26 6.23 -4.86
CA ILE A 98 15.96 5.30 -3.97
C ILE A 98 15.45 3.85 -4.14
N ASN A 99 14.13 3.64 -4.27
CA ASN A 99 13.55 2.33 -4.57
C ASN A 99 14.07 1.76 -5.90
N ALA A 100 14.18 2.58 -6.95
CA ALA A 100 14.67 2.17 -8.26
C ALA A 100 16.17 1.82 -8.23
N VAL A 101 16.99 2.64 -7.56
CA VAL A 101 18.43 2.37 -7.38
C VAL A 101 18.62 1.07 -6.58
N PHE A 102 17.88 0.88 -5.49
CA PHE A 102 17.92 -0.34 -4.68
C PHE A 102 17.46 -1.58 -5.47
N ALA A 103 16.40 -1.46 -6.28
CA ALA A 103 15.94 -2.52 -7.18
C ALA A 103 17.03 -2.91 -8.21
N LYS A 104 17.71 -1.93 -8.80
CA LYS A 104 18.82 -2.16 -9.74
C LYS A 104 19.98 -2.89 -9.06
N ILE A 105 20.36 -2.47 -7.86
CA ILE A 105 21.39 -3.14 -7.03
C ILE A 105 20.98 -4.59 -6.77
N LEU A 106 19.75 -4.86 -6.32
CA LEU A 106 19.27 -6.23 -6.09
C LEU A 106 19.31 -7.08 -7.37
N ILE A 107 18.95 -6.52 -8.53
CA ILE A 107 19.04 -7.25 -9.80
C ILE A 107 20.49 -7.63 -10.11
N GLN A 108 21.43 -6.69 -9.99
CA GLN A 108 22.85 -6.92 -10.28
C GLN A 108 23.50 -7.98 -9.37
N PHE A 109 23.05 -8.11 -8.12
CA PHE A 109 23.58 -9.09 -7.18
C PHE A 109 22.82 -10.44 -7.17
N PHE A 110 21.52 -10.49 -7.54
CA PHE A 110 20.68 -11.70 -7.35
C PHE A 110 19.91 -12.20 -8.58
N ASP A 111 19.64 -11.38 -9.60
CA ASP A 111 18.73 -11.70 -10.71
C ASP A 111 19.35 -11.52 -12.12
N THR A 112 20.65 -11.24 -12.25
CA THR A 112 21.36 -10.92 -13.51
C THR A 112 21.10 -11.86 -14.71
N ALA A 113 20.68 -13.11 -14.47
CA ALA A 113 20.30 -14.06 -15.53
C ALA A 113 18.86 -13.91 -16.09
N ARG A 114 18.01 -13.05 -15.52
CA ARG A 114 16.59 -12.90 -15.92
C ARG A 114 16.36 -11.69 -16.82
N VAL A 115 16.23 -11.94 -18.12
CA VAL A 115 15.75 -10.94 -19.09
C VAL A 115 14.24 -10.78 -18.97
N ASP A 116 13.80 -9.66 -18.40
CA ASP A 116 12.38 -9.29 -18.35
C ASP A 116 11.82 -9.04 -19.76
N ARG A 117 10.69 -9.68 -20.09
CA ARG A 117 9.98 -9.54 -21.38
C ARG A 117 8.69 -8.71 -21.24
N THR A 118 8.45 -8.10 -20.09
CA THR A 118 7.25 -7.30 -19.81
C THR A 118 7.22 -6.03 -20.65
N ARG A 119 6.10 -5.76 -21.33
CA ARG A 119 5.94 -4.59 -22.20
C ARG A 119 5.99 -3.28 -21.39
N SER A 120 6.82 -2.32 -21.80
CA SER A 120 7.05 -1.05 -21.11
C SER A 120 5.77 -0.25 -20.79
N TRP A 121 4.77 -0.27 -21.68
CA TRP A 121 3.51 0.45 -21.46
C TRP A 121 2.69 -0.11 -20.28
N LEU A 122 2.83 -1.39 -19.92
CA LEU A 122 2.17 -1.98 -18.74
C LEU A 122 2.73 -1.37 -17.45
N TYR A 123 4.05 -1.12 -17.42
CA TYR A 123 4.69 -0.41 -16.32
C TYR A 123 4.27 1.06 -16.24
N ALA A 124 4.12 1.73 -17.39
CA ALA A 124 3.60 3.10 -17.45
C ALA A 124 2.15 3.16 -16.92
N ALA A 125 1.25 2.30 -17.40
CA ALA A 125 -0.15 2.25 -16.95
C ALA A 125 -0.28 1.89 -15.46
N CYS A 126 0.56 0.97 -14.96
CA CYS A 126 0.67 0.66 -13.54
C CYS A 126 1.16 1.87 -12.71
N SER A 127 2.10 2.66 -13.24
CA SER A 127 2.64 3.83 -12.54
C SER A 127 1.65 4.99 -12.52
N VAL A 128 0.92 5.22 -13.62
CA VAL A 128 -0.18 6.20 -13.68
C VAL A 128 -1.29 5.85 -12.67
N SER A 129 -1.71 4.58 -12.60
CA SER A 129 -2.73 4.15 -11.63
C SER A 129 -2.22 4.22 -10.18
N TYR A 130 -0.95 3.87 -9.92
CA TYR A 130 -0.32 4.01 -8.60
C TYR A 130 -0.26 5.47 -8.13
N LEU A 131 0.24 6.37 -8.97
CA LEU A 131 0.35 7.79 -8.65
C LEU A 131 -1.02 8.46 -8.55
N GLY A 132 -1.95 8.12 -9.45
CA GLY A 132 -3.33 8.59 -9.37
C GLY A 132 -4.02 8.16 -8.07
N ALA A 133 -3.82 6.91 -7.64
CA ALA A 133 -4.30 6.42 -6.34
C ALA A 133 -3.72 7.22 -5.18
N MET A 134 -2.43 7.57 -5.24
CA MET A 134 -1.75 8.36 -4.22
C MET A 134 -2.24 9.81 -4.17
N VAL A 135 -2.23 10.52 -5.31
CA VAL A 135 -2.70 11.93 -5.41
C VAL A 135 -4.14 12.03 -4.94
N SER A 136 -5.03 11.17 -5.45
CA SER A 136 -6.44 11.13 -5.05
C SER A 136 -6.63 10.83 -3.55
N SER A 137 -5.76 9.99 -2.95
CA SER A 137 -5.75 9.73 -1.50
C SER A 137 -5.35 10.96 -0.69
N ASN A 138 -4.40 11.74 -1.19
CA ASN A 138 -3.84 12.90 -0.50
C ASN A 138 -4.79 14.11 -0.61
N SER A 139 -5.38 14.33 -1.79
CA SER A 139 -6.45 15.32 -1.98
C SER A 139 -7.66 15.01 -1.09
N ALA A 140 -8.02 13.73 -0.90
CA ALA A 140 -9.13 13.36 -0.02
C ALA A 140 -8.97 13.86 1.43
N LEU A 141 -7.74 13.95 1.98
CA LEU A 141 -7.50 14.46 3.35
C LEU A 141 -7.90 15.92 3.57
N GLN A 142 -8.12 16.69 2.50
CA GLN A 142 -8.63 18.07 2.58
C GLN A 142 -10.15 18.10 2.82
N PHE A 143 -10.84 16.98 2.62
CA PHE A 143 -12.30 16.88 2.63
C PHE A 143 -12.84 15.79 3.59
N VAL A 144 -12.08 14.72 3.87
CA VAL A 144 -12.41 13.72 4.88
C VAL A 144 -11.45 13.80 6.07
N ASN A 145 -11.95 13.51 7.27
CA ASN A 145 -11.08 13.34 8.43
C ASN A 145 -10.17 12.11 8.30
N TYR A 146 -9.02 12.14 8.97
CA TYR A 146 -8.02 11.07 8.94
C TYR A 146 -8.59 9.68 9.31
N PRO A 147 -9.41 9.50 10.38
CA PRO A 147 -10.08 8.22 10.64
C PRO A 147 -10.90 7.67 9.45
N THR A 148 -11.67 8.51 8.76
CA THR A 148 -12.40 8.12 7.54
C THR A 148 -11.45 7.75 6.40
N GLN A 149 -10.32 8.46 6.23
CA GLN A 149 -9.32 8.11 5.22
C GLN A 149 -8.65 6.75 5.53
N VAL A 150 -8.26 6.50 6.78
CA VAL A 150 -7.67 5.22 7.23
C VAL A 150 -8.65 4.05 7.09
N LEU A 151 -9.93 4.28 7.44
CA LEU A 151 -11.02 3.33 7.24
C LEU A 151 -11.19 2.99 5.76
N GLY A 152 -11.42 3.98 4.90
CA GLY A 152 -11.56 3.78 3.46
C GLY A 152 -10.35 3.06 2.85
N LYS A 153 -9.13 3.50 3.18
CA LYS A 153 -7.87 2.87 2.76
C LYS A 153 -7.57 1.50 3.39
N SER A 154 -8.43 0.99 4.27
CA SER A 154 -8.42 -0.39 4.76
C SER A 154 -9.39 -1.30 3.99
N CYS A 155 -10.42 -0.73 3.34
CA CYS A 155 -11.34 -1.43 2.44
C CYS A 155 -10.72 -1.82 1.09
N LYS A 156 -9.47 -1.42 0.81
CA LYS A 156 -8.71 -1.72 -0.42
C LYS A 156 -8.81 -3.17 -0.92
N PRO A 157 -8.80 -4.23 -0.08
CA PRO A 157 -9.00 -5.61 -0.54
C PRO A 157 -10.29 -5.84 -1.36
N ILE A 158 -11.36 -5.05 -1.18
CA ILE A 158 -12.63 -5.22 -1.90
C ILE A 158 -12.56 -4.72 -3.35
N PRO A 159 -12.24 -3.43 -3.67
CA PRO A 159 -12.11 -2.98 -5.06
C PRO A 159 -10.99 -3.71 -5.81
N VAL A 160 -9.91 -4.05 -5.10
CA VAL A 160 -8.90 -5.00 -5.55
C VAL A 160 -9.58 -6.30 -5.99
N MET A 161 -10.27 -7.03 -5.09
CA MET A 161 -10.93 -8.33 -5.38
C MET A 161 -11.90 -8.25 -6.56
N LEU A 162 -12.76 -7.24 -6.59
CA LEU A 162 -13.75 -7.04 -7.65
C LEU A 162 -13.10 -6.87 -9.03
N LEU A 163 -12.07 -6.03 -9.15
CA LEU A 163 -11.38 -5.79 -10.42
C LEU A 163 -10.58 -7.03 -10.90
N GLY A 164 -10.05 -7.84 -9.98
CA GLY A 164 -9.44 -9.14 -10.33
C GLY A 164 -10.45 -10.18 -10.84
N VAL A 165 -11.72 -10.08 -10.41
CA VAL A 165 -12.82 -10.92 -10.91
C VAL A 165 -13.32 -10.42 -12.26
N THR A 166 -13.50 -9.11 -12.46
CA THR A 166 -14.09 -8.56 -13.69
C THR A 166 -13.08 -8.46 -14.84
N LEU A 167 -11.92 -7.84 -14.62
CA LEU A 167 -10.91 -7.60 -15.66
C LEU A 167 -10.06 -8.84 -15.95
N LEU A 168 -9.62 -9.53 -14.89
CA LEU A 168 -8.78 -10.75 -14.98
C LEU A 168 -9.59 -12.05 -14.92
N LYS A 169 -10.93 -11.96 -15.03
CA LYS A 169 -11.92 -13.05 -15.12
C LYS A 169 -11.80 -14.13 -14.03
N LYS A 170 -11.20 -13.83 -12.86
CA LYS A 170 -10.82 -14.90 -11.93
C LYS A 170 -11.95 -15.43 -11.07
N LYS A 171 -11.87 -16.73 -10.84
CA LYS A 171 -12.69 -17.47 -9.87
C LYS A 171 -11.91 -17.60 -8.56
N TYR A 172 -12.38 -16.93 -7.52
CA TYR A 172 -11.99 -17.16 -6.13
C TYR A 172 -12.95 -18.16 -5.48
N PRO A 173 -12.52 -19.01 -4.52
CA PRO A 173 -13.44 -19.80 -3.73
C PRO A 173 -14.30 -18.88 -2.85
N LEU A 174 -15.55 -19.27 -2.55
CA LEU A 174 -16.46 -18.47 -1.70
C LEU A 174 -15.82 -18.10 -0.35
N ALA A 175 -15.00 -18.99 0.21
CA ALA A 175 -14.20 -18.73 1.41
C ALA A 175 -13.34 -17.46 1.30
N LYS A 176 -12.66 -17.19 0.16
CA LYS A 176 -11.84 -15.99 -0.02
C LYS A 176 -12.66 -14.70 0.09
N TYR A 177 -13.87 -14.67 -0.48
CA TYR A 177 -14.77 -13.52 -0.37
C TYR A 177 -15.19 -13.30 1.08
N LEU A 178 -15.57 -14.37 1.79
CA LEU A 178 -15.94 -14.30 3.21
C LEU A 178 -14.77 -13.82 4.09
N CYS A 179 -13.54 -14.30 3.85
CA CYS A 179 -12.35 -13.85 4.57
C CYS A 179 -12.13 -12.33 4.40
N VAL A 180 -12.24 -11.84 3.16
CA VAL A 180 -12.06 -10.42 2.83
C VAL A 180 -13.15 -9.56 3.46
N LEU A 181 -14.41 -10.01 3.41
CA LEU A 181 -15.52 -9.32 4.07
C LEU A 181 -15.36 -9.28 5.59
N LEU A 182 -14.97 -10.40 6.23
CA LEU A 182 -14.71 -10.44 7.68
C LEU A 182 -13.57 -9.52 8.10
N ILE A 183 -12.47 -9.47 7.34
CA ILE A 183 -11.34 -8.57 7.62
C ILE A 183 -11.76 -7.11 7.48
N VAL A 184 -12.43 -6.74 6.38
CA VAL A 184 -12.81 -5.34 6.14
C VAL A 184 -13.91 -4.89 7.10
N ALA A 185 -14.93 -5.73 7.37
CA ALA A 185 -15.95 -5.45 8.37
C ALA A 185 -15.36 -5.35 9.78
N GLY A 186 -14.41 -6.24 10.14
CA GLY A 186 -13.73 -6.20 11.43
C GLY A 186 -12.92 -4.93 11.64
N VAL A 187 -12.16 -4.48 10.63
CA VAL A 187 -11.44 -3.19 10.69
C VAL A 187 -12.40 -2.01 10.72
N ALA A 188 -13.51 -2.06 9.96
CA ALA A 188 -14.53 -1.02 9.98
C ALA A 188 -15.19 -0.86 11.35
N LEU A 189 -15.57 -1.99 11.97
CA LEU A 189 -16.21 -2.05 13.28
C LEU A 189 -15.22 -1.68 14.41
N PHE A 190 -13.91 -1.95 14.24
CA PHE A 190 -12.85 -1.45 15.13
C PHE A 190 -12.60 0.06 15.01
N MET A 191 -12.68 0.60 13.79
CA MET A 191 -12.53 2.04 13.53
C MET A 191 -13.78 2.86 13.85
N TYR A 192 -14.94 2.21 13.97
CA TYR A 192 -16.22 2.85 14.24
C TYR A 192 -16.22 3.53 15.61
N LYS A 193 -16.27 4.86 15.60
CA LYS A 193 -16.63 5.67 16.78
C LYS A 193 -18.05 6.19 16.58
N PRO A 194 -19.00 5.92 17.49
CA PRO A 194 -20.33 6.51 17.39
C PRO A 194 -20.23 8.02 17.49
N LYS A 195 -20.62 8.73 16.43
CA LYS A 195 -20.94 10.16 16.54
C LYS A 195 -22.12 10.29 17.51
N LYS A 196 -22.11 11.27 18.42
CA LYS A 196 -23.36 11.67 19.08
C LYS A 196 -24.31 12.16 17.98
N VAL A 197 -25.47 11.52 17.85
CA VAL A 197 -26.41 11.79 16.75
C VAL A 197 -27.03 13.18 16.96
N VAL A 198 -26.66 14.11 16.10
CA VAL A 198 -27.25 15.45 15.98
C VAL A 198 -27.46 15.67 14.49
N GLY A 199 -28.72 15.74 14.07
CA GLY A 199 -29.10 15.77 12.65
C GLY A 199 -29.05 14.38 11.99
N MET A 200 -30.16 13.99 11.36
CA MET A 200 -30.16 12.95 10.32
C MET A 200 -30.06 13.66 8.97
N GLU A 201 -28.84 14.09 8.63
CA GLU A 201 -28.54 14.64 7.31
C GLU A 201 -28.48 13.50 6.27
N GLU A 202 -28.93 13.77 5.05
CA GLU A 202 -28.93 12.78 3.97
C GLU A 202 -27.51 12.31 3.64
N HIS A 203 -27.33 11.01 3.44
CA HIS A 203 -26.06 10.41 3.01
C HIS A 203 -25.73 10.70 1.54
N THR A 204 -25.57 11.97 1.18
CA THR A 204 -24.91 12.38 -0.07
C THR A 204 -23.42 12.09 0.04
N VAL A 205 -22.88 11.32 -0.91
CA VAL A 205 -21.46 10.94 -0.94
C VAL A 205 -20.62 12.20 -1.13
N GLY A 206 -19.82 12.56 -0.12
CA GLY A 206 -19.02 13.79 -0.16
C GLY A 206 -17.92 13.74 -1.22
N TYR A 207 -17.48 14.89 -1.72
CA TYR A 207 -16.39 14.97 -2.71
C TYR A 207 -15.11 14.24 -2.24
N GLY A 208 -14.78 14.33 -0.95
CA GLY A 208 -13.68 13.57 -0.35
C GLY A 208 -13.89 12.05 -0.33
N GLU A 209 -15.12 11.59 -0.17
CA GLU A 209 -15.48 10.17 -0.20
C GLU A 209 -15.45 9.62 -1.64
N LEU A 210 -15.89 10.42 -2.61
CA LEU A 210 -15.71 10.13 -4.03
C LEU A 210 -14.22 10.03 -4.41
N LEU A 211 -13.37 10.92 -3.88
CA LEU A 211 -11.92 10.80 -4.01
C LEU A 211 -11.37 9.53 -3.33
N LEU A 212 -11.87 9.12 -2.16
CA LEU A 212 -11.49 7.83 -1.58
C LEU A 212 -11.89 6.65 -2.49
N LEU A 213 -13.10 6.66 -3.07
CA LEU A 213 -13.57 5.61 -3.98
C LEU A 213 -12.74 5.54 -5.27
N LEU A 214 -12.43 6.69 -5.88
CA LEU A 214 -11.53 6.80 -7.03
C LEU A 214 -10.13 6.26 -6.67
N SER A 215 -9.58 6.74 -5.56
CA SER A 215 -8.28 6.33 -5.04
C SER A 215 -8.18 4.83 -4.77
N LEU A 216 -9.25 4.21 -4.25
CA LEU A 216 -9.36 2.76 -4.03
C LEU A 216 -9.53 1.96 -5.33
N THR A 217 -10.21 2.52 -6.32
CA THR A 217 -10.39 1.92 -7.65
C THR A 217 -9.07 1.92 -8.42
N LEU A 218 -8.31 3.03 -8.36
CA LEU A 218 -6.97 3.14 -8.93
C LEU A 218 -5.96 2.23 -8.21
N ASP A 219 -6.06 2.11 -6.88
CA ASP A 219 -5.33 1.12 -6.08
C ASP A 219 -5.60 -0.33 -6.56
N GLY A 220 -6.86 -0.64 -6.91
CA GLY A 220 -7.27 -1.93 -7.46
C GLY A 220 -6.81 -2.17 -8.91
N LEU A 221 -6.83 -1.12 -9.74
CA LEU A 221 -6.32 -1.16 -11.12
C LEU A 221 -4.81 -1.35 -11.17
N THR A 222 -4.07 -0.62 -10.32
CA THR A 222 -2.62 -0.81 -10.08
C THR A 222 -2.34 -2.28 -9.80
N GLY A 223 -3.18 -2.88 -8.95
CA GLY A 223 -3.13 -4.30 -8.66
C GLY A 223 -3.31 -5.15 -9.92
N VAL A 224 -4.46 -5.04 -10.59
CA VAL A 224 -4.78 -5.75 -11.84
C VAL A 224 -3.64 -5.73 -12.86
N SER A 225 -3.00 -4.58 -13.11
CA SER A 225 -1.88 -4.45 -14.06
C SER A 225 -0.68 -5.32 -13.65
N GLN A 226 -0.30 -5.27 -12.39
CA GLN A 226 0.86 -5.98 -11.82
C GLN A 226 0.68 -7.51 -11.80
N ASP A 227 -0.54 -8.06 -11.66
CA ASP A 227 -0.72 -9.50 -11.89
C ASP A 227 -0.74 -9.86 -13.35
N HIS A 228 -1.41 -9.08 -14.21
CA HIS A 228 -1.36 -9.36 -15.64
C HIS A 228 0.11 -9.47 -16.12
N MET A 229 1.00 -8.63 -15.60
CA MET A 229 2.46 -8.78 -15.73
C MET A 229 2.97 -10.11 -15.12
N ARG A 230 2.78 -10.32 -13.82
CA ARG A 230 3.20 -11.54 -13.08
C ARG A 230 2.76 -12.86 -13.73
N ALA A 231 1.53 -12.93 -14.25
CA ALA A 231 0.93 -14.14 -14.81
C ALA A 231 1.32 -14.38 -16.28
N HIS A 232 1.24 -13.35 -17.13
CA HIS A 232 1.50 -13.50 -18.57
C HIS A 232 2.99 -13.35 -18.95
N TYR A 233 3.77 -12.62 -18.15
CA TYR A 233 5.19 -12.34 -18.43
C TYR A 233 6.14 -12.93 -17.39
N GLN A 234 5.63 -13.52 -16.29
CA GLN A 234 6.42 -14.11 -15.20
C GLN A 234 7.44 -13.12 -14.60
N THR A 235 7.06 -11.85 -14.53
CA THR A 235 7.90 -10.73 -14.12
C THR A 235 8.50 -10.93 -12.73
N GLY A 236 9.82 -10.87 -12.62
CA GLY A 236 10.54 -10.97 -11.35
C GLY A 236 10.28 -9.76 -10.43
N SER A 237 10.28 -10.01 -9.11
CA SER A 237 10.00 -9.00 -8.07
C SER A 237 10.83 -7.73 -8.26
N ASN A 238 12.14 -7.90 -8.42
CA ASN A 238 13.08 -6.80 -8.46
C ASN A 238 12.97 -6.00 -9.77
N HIS A 239 12.72 -6.66 -10.91
CA HIS A 239 12.45 -6.00 -12.20
C HIS A 239 11.15 -5.18 -12.16
N MET A 240 10.10 -5.73 -11.53
CA MET A 240 8.83 -5.03 -11.36
C MET A 240 8.97 -3.82 -10.43
N MET A 241 9.73 -3.94 -9.33
CA MET A 241 10.07 -2.81 -8.46
C MET A 241 10.85 -1.73 -9.21
N LEU A 242 11.87 -2.10 -9.98
CA LEU A 242 12.68 -1.19 -10.78
C LEU A 242 11.82 -0.42 -11.78
N ASN A 243 11.13 -1.12 -12.67
CA ASN A 243 10.45 -0.52 -13.81
C ASN A 243 9.26 0.36 -13.39
N ILE A 244 8.51 -0.01 -12.33
CA ILE A 244 7.42 0.81 -11.81
C ILE A 244 7.95 2.07 -11.13
N ASN A 245 9.02 1.97 -10.32
CA ASN A 245 9.60 3.15 -9.69
C ASN A 245 10.28 4.08 -10.73
N LEU A 246 10.87 3.55 -11.80
CA LEU A 246 11.41 4.37 -12.90
C LEU A 246 10.30 5.16 -13.61
N TRP A 247 9.22 4.51 -14.06
CA TRP A 247 8.08 5.20 -14.67
C TRP A 247 7.39 6.18 -13.71
N SER A 248 7.27 5.82 -12.43
CA SER A 248 6.75 6.73 -11.39
C SER A 248 7.67 7.93 -11.16
N THR A 249 8.99 7.75 -11.22
CA THR A 249 9.99 8.83 -11.12
C THR A 249 9.88 9.81 -12.29
N LEU A 250 9.69 9.32 -13.52
CA LEU A 250 9.49 10.19 -14.69
C LEU A 250 8.20 11.04 -14.57
N LEU A 251 7.09 10.41 -14.17
CA LEU A 251 5.80 11.09 -14.01
C LEU A 251 5.80 12.09 -12.83
N LEU A 252 6.38 11.72 -11.69
CA LEU A 252 6.56 12.63 -10.55
C LEU A 252 7.52 13.76 -10.87
N GLY A 253 8.63 13.48 -11.57
CA GLY A 253 9.62 14.48 -11.97
C GLY A 253 8.98 15.57 -12.85
N ALA A 254 8.17 15.18 -13.84
CA ALA A 254 7.39 16.13 -14.65
C ALA A 254 6.42 16.97 -13.79
N GLY A 255 5.70 16.33 -12.86
CA GLY A 255 4.80 17.04 -11.94
C GLY A 255 5.52 18.03 -11.01
N ILE A 256 6.69 17.67 -10.49
CA ILE A 256 7.49 18.49 -9.57
C ILE A 256 8.19 19.65 -10.29
N LEU A 257 8.63 19.43 -11.54
CA LEU A 257 9.12 20.52 -12.40
C LEU A 257 8.00 21.52 -12.72
N PHE A 258 6.76 21.06 -12.86
CA PHE A 258 5.59 21.91 -13.08
C PHE A 258 5.15 22.68 -11.83
N THR A 259 5.19 22.07 -10.64
CA THR A 259 4.84 22.76 -9.38
C THR A 259 5.98 23.62 -8.80
N GLY A 260 7.22 23.41 -9.26
CA GLY A 260 8.41 24.06 -8.70
C GLY A 260 8.81 23.57 -7.30
N GLU A 261 8.13 22.54 -6.77
CA GLU A 261 8.26 22.09 -5.38
C GLU A 261 9.69 21.69 -4.99
N LEU A 262 10.47 21.16 -5.95
CA LEU A 262 11.88 20.79 -5.74
C LEU A 262 12.75 21.97 -5.30
N TRP A 263 12.54 23.18 -5.85
CA TRP A 263 13.36 24.35 -5.52
C TRP A 263 13.06 24.88 -4.11
N ALA A 264 11.77 24.83 -3.73
CA ALA A 264 11.35 25.13 -2.36
C ALA A 264 11.85 24.07 -1.37
N PHE A 265 11.84 22.79 -1.74
CA PHE A 265 12.46 21.72 -0.95
C PHE A 265 13.97 21.88 -0.80
N LEU A 266 14.70 22.22 -1.87
CA LEU A 266 16.16 22.39 -1.83
C LEU A 266 16.56 23.53 -0.88
N SER A 267 15.92 24.70 -1.01
CA SER A 267 16.14 25.83 -0.09
C SER A 267 15.66 25.56 1.34
N PHE A 268 14.73 24.63 1.55
CA PHE A 268 14.40 24.12 2.89
C PHE A 268 15.47 23.16 3.43
N ALA A 269 15.96 22.23 2.61
CA ALA A 269 16.98 21.24 2.99
C ALA A 269 18.35 21.88 3.27
N GLU A 270 18.69 22.96 2.56
CA GLU A 270 19.87 23.79 2.83
C GLU A 270 19.79 24.50 4.20
N ARG A 271 18.62 25.03 4.55
CA ARG A 271 18.37 25.65 5.86
C ARG A 271 18.30 24.63 7.01
N TYR A 272 17.86 23.40 6.72
CA TYR A 272 17.65 22.34 7.71
C TYR A 272 18.29 20.99 7.29
N PRO A 273 19.63 20.91 7.16
CA PRO A 273 20.32 19.74 6.58
C PRO A 273 20.10 18.43 7.35
N SER A 274 19.72 18.50 8.63
CA SER A 274 19.32 17.33 9.41
C SER A 274 18.11 16.57 8.83
N ILE A 275 17.27 17.20 8.00
CA ILE A 275 16.18 16.48 7.32
C ILE A 275 16.69 15.47 6.30
N ILE A 276 17.83 15.73 5.66
CA ILE A 276 18.38 14.87 4.58
C ILE A 276 18.65 13.45 5.11
N TYR A 277 19.23 13.33 6.32
CA TYR A 277 19.45 12.03 6.96
C TYR A 277 18.12 11.26 7.20
N ASN A 278 17.08 11.96 7.66
CA ASN A 278 15.77 11.35 7.88
C ASN A 278 15.14 10.90 6.55
N ILE A 279 15.26 11.69 5.48
CA ILE A 279 14.75 11.37 4.13
C ILE A 279 15.50 10.19 3.50
N LEU A 280 16.83 10.12 3.65
CA LEU A 280 17.62 8.98 3.15
C LEU A 280 17.25 7.67 3.87
N LEU A 281 17.12 7.71 5.19
CA LEU A 281 16.71 6.56 6.00
C LEU A 281 15.27 6.13 5.70
N PHE A 282 14.38 7.09 5.41
CA PHE A 282 13.01 6.87 4.95
C PHE A 282 12.98 6.19 3.58
N GLY A 283 13.77 6.67 2.61
CA GLY A 283 13.92 6.05 1.30
C GLY A 283 14.50 4.63 1.36
N LEU A 284 15.51 4.40 2.20
CA LEU A 284 16.08 3.06 2.39
C LEU A 284 15.07 2.09 3.04
N THR A 285 14.34 2.55 4.06
CA THR A 285 13.29 1.74 4.69
C THR A 285 12.13 1.47 3.73
N SER A 286 11.80 2.43 2.87
CA SER A 286 10.86 2.25 1.74
C SER A 286 11.32 1.14 0.81
N ALA A 287 12.58 1.17 0.37
CA ALA A 287 13.11 0.23 -0.61
C ALA A 287 13.12 -1.21 -0.07
N LEU A 288 13.49 -1.39 1.20
CA LEU A 288 13.36 -2.67 1.92
C LEU A 288 11.89 -3.12 2.02
N GLY A 289 10.98 -2.22 2.42
CA GLY A 289 9.55 -2.51 2.48
C GLY A 289 8.95 -2.89 1.12
N GLN A 290 9.25 -2.13 0.06
CA GLN A 290 8.80 -2.42 -1.30
C GLN A 290 9.36 -3.74 -1.82
N SER A 291 10.58 -4.13 -1.43
CA SER A 291 11.15 -5.43 -1.79
C SER A 291 10.31 -6.59 -1.25
N PHE A 292 9.91 -6.55 0.03
CA PHE A 292 9.01 -7.57 0.59
C PHE A 292 7.61 -7.52 -0.03
N ILE A 293 7.14 -6.35 -0.44
CA ILE A 293 5.87 -6.19 -1.14
C ILE A 293 5.94 -6.83 -2.52
N PHE A 294 6.87 -6.44 -3.39
CA PHE A 294 7.07 -7.03 -4.72
C PHE A 294 7.44 -8.54 -4.67
N MET A 295 8.00 -9.00 -3.56
CA MET A 295 8.11 -10.44 -3.27
C MET A 295 6.72 -11.07 -3.00
N THR A 296 5.92 -10.46 -2.13
CA THR A 296 4.55 -10.91 -1.80
C THR A 296 3.64 -10.91 -3.04
N VAL A 297 3.78 -9.88 -3.90
CA VAL A 297 3.19 -9.79 -5.25
C VAL A 297 3.48 -11.06 -6.04
N VAL A 298 4.76 -11.36 -6.27
CA VAL A 298 5.16 -12.41 -7.21
C VAL A 298 4.74 -13.79 -6.71
N TYR A 299 4.93 -14.08 -5.42
CA TYR A 299 4.63 -15.40 -4.85
C TYR A 299 3.15 -15.61 -4.48
N PHE A 300 2.43 -14.59 -4.00
CA PHE A 300 1.09 -14.76 -3.39
C PHE A 300 -0.04 -13.92 -4.00
N GLY A 301 0.27 -12.94 -4.85
CA GLY A 301 -0.68 -12.19 -5.68
C GLY A 301 -1.71 -11.31 -4.95
N PRO A 302 -2.53 -10.61 -5.76
CA PRO A 302 -3.57 -8.93 -4.98
C PRO A 302 -4.50 -9.07 -3.82
N LEU A 303 -4.92 -10.30 -3.53
CA LEU A 303 -5.68 -10.52 -2.31
C LEU A 303 -4.73 -10.63 -1.13
N THR A 304 -3.74 -11.50 -1.23
CA THR A 304 -2.83 -11.82 -0.13
C THR A 304 -2.00 -10.60 0.27
N CYS A 305 -1.43 -9.89 -0.71
CA CYS A 305 -0.64 -8.69 -0.42
C CYS A 305 -1.52 -7.58 0.20
N SER A 306 -2.72 -7.32 -0.36
CA SER A 306 -3.61 -6.27 0.18
C SER A 306 -4.11 -6.62 1.58
N ILE A 307 -4.46 -7.89 1.84
CA ILE A 307 -4.80 -8.40 3.17
C ILE A 307 -3.65 -8.12 4.15
N ILE A 308 -2.42 -8.54 3.83
CA ILE A 308 -1.24 -8.34 4.69
C ILE A 308 -1.08 -6.87 5.10
N THR A 309 -1.27 -5.91 4.18
CA THR A 309 -1.15 -4.48 4.50
C THR A 309 -2.33 -3.90 5.29
N THR A 310 -3.57 -4.34 5.05
CA THR A 310 -4.72 -3.98 5.89
C THR A 310 -4.55 -4.55 7.31
N THR A 311 -4.07 -5.79 7.43
CA THR A 311 -3.73 -6.44 8.70
C THR A 311 -2.59 -5.72 9.43
N ARG A 312 -1.54 -5.26 8.72
CA ARG A 312 -0.50 -4.40 9.31
C ARG A 312 -1.11 -3.13 9.91
N LYS A 313 -1.93 -2.39 9.15
CA LYS A 313 -2.60 -1.17 9.63
C LYS A 313 -3.46 -1.46 10.87
N PHE A 314 -4.28 -2.50 10.82
CA PHE A 314 -5.10 -2.95 11.95
C PHE A 314 -4.25 -3.20 13.20
N PHE A 315 -3.18 -3.99 13.10
CA PHE A 315 -2.30 -4.26 14.23
C PHE A 315 -1.54 -3.02 14.74
N THR A 316 -1.14 -2.10 13.86
CA THR A 316 -0.54 -0.81 14.27
C THR A 316 -1.54 0.01 15.11
N ILE A 317 -2.81 0.06 14.72
CA ILE A 317 -3.84 0.80 15.46
C ILE A 317 -4.19 0.06 16.76
N LEU A 318 -4.32 -1.26 16.75
CA LEU A 318 -4.58 -2.08 17.94
C LEU A 318 -3.45 -1.93 18.98
N ALA A 319 -2.19 -2.01 18.54
CA ALA A 319 -1.04 -1.77 19.40
C ALA A 319 -1.03 -0.36 19.98
N SER A 320 -1.38 0.67 19.19
CA SER A 320 -1.52 2.04 19.68
C SER A 320 -2.58 2.17 20.78
N VAL A 321 -3.77 1.58 20.59
CA VAL A 321 -4.85 1.60 21.59
C VAL A 321 -4.43 0.91 22.90
N ILE A 322 -3.74 -0.23 22.80
CA ILE A 322 -3.23 -0.98 23.96
C ILE A 322 -2.13 -0.21 24.70
N LEU A 323 -1.13 0.31 23.97
CA LEU A 323 0.02 1.04 24.56
C LEU A 323 -0.39 2.35 25.22
N PHE A 324 -1.38 3.06 24.67
CA PHE A 324 -1.96 4.25 25.29
C PHE A 324 -3.09 3.94 26.29
N ALA A 325 -3.23 2.69 26.74
CA ALA A 325 -4.20 2.24 27.75
C ALA A 325 -5.65 2.72 27.51
N ASN A 326 -6.06 2.90 26.26
CA ASN A 326 -7.39 3.40 25.93
C ASN A 326 -8.43 2.27 26.12
N PRO A 327 -9.56 2.52 26.79
CA PRO A 327 -10.57 1.50 27.04
C PRO A 327 -11.18 0.99 25.72
N ILE A 328 -10.92 -0.29 25.41
CA ILE A 328 -11.40 -0.95 24.19
C ILE A 328 -12.92 -1.19 24.32
N SER A 329 -13.70 -0.56 23.44
CA SER A 329 -15.15 -0.78 23.40
C SER A 329 -15.50 -2.23 23.04
N SER A 330 -16.64 -2.74 23.53
CA SER A 330 -17.18 -4.06 23.15
C SER A 330 -17.27 -4.24 21.62
N MET A 331 -17.57 -3.16 20.88
CA MET A 331 -17.55 -3.17 19.42
C MET A 331 -16.14 -3.40 18.87
N GLN A 332 -15.13 -2.73 19.40
CA GLN A 332 -13.74 -2.92 18.99
C GLN A 332 -13.24 -4.35 19.30
N TRP A 333 -13.73 -4.98 20.37
CA TRP A 333 -13.51 -6.40 20.62
C TRP A 333 -14.14 -7.30 19.55
N VAL A 334 -15.41 -7.07 19.18
CA VAL A 334 -16.07 -7.80 18.07
C VAL A 334 -15.31 -7.60 16.75
N GLY A 335 -14.92 -6.37 16.44
CA GLY A 335 -14.12 -6.04 15.24
C GLY A 335 -12.78 -6.78 15.22
N THR A 336 -12.10 -6.86 16.36
CA THR A 336 -10.85 -7.62 16.54
C THR A 336 -11.05 -9.11 16.28
N VAL A 337 -12.10 -9.73 16.85
CA VAL A 337 -12.44 -11.13 16.62
C VAL A 337 -12.75 -11.40 15.15
N LEU A 338 -13.49 -10.52 14.47
CA LEU A 338 -13.79 -10.64 13.04
C LEU A 338 -12.52 -10.62 12.16
N VAL A 339 -11.54 -9.74 12.46
CA VAL A 339 -10.26 -9.72 11.74
C VAL A 339 -9.48 -11.02 11.96
N PHE A 340 -9.36 -11.51 13.20
CA PHE A 340 -8.66 -12.77 13.49
C PHE A 340 -9.34 -13.98 12.84
N LEU A 341 -10.68 -14.05 12.85
CA LEU A 341 -11.44 -15.09 12.15
C LEU A 341 -11.21 -15.04 10.64
N GLY A 342 -11.31 -13.87 10.01
CA GLY A 342 -11.06 -13.70 8.58
C GLY A 342 -9.64 -14.09 8.16
N LEU A 343 -8.64 -13.80 9.00
CA LEU A 343 -7.25 -14.21 8.75
C LEU A 343 -7.00 -15.71 8.97
N GLY A 344 -7.60 -16.30 10.02
CA GLY A 344 -7.53 -17.74 10.26
C GLY A 344 -8.20 -18.55 9.14
N LEU A 345 -9.33 -18.06 8.63
CA LEU A 345 -9.99 -18.63 7.46
C LEU A 345 -9.15 -18.46 6.19
N ASP A 346 -8.45 -17.33 5.98
CA ASP A 346 -7.59 -17.17 4.81
C ASP A 346 -6.36 -18.08 4.85
N ALA A 347 -5.75 -18.23 6.03
CA ALA A 347 -4.64 -19.15 6.24
C ALA A 347 -5.03 -20.62 5.99
N LYS A 348 -6.25 -21.02 6.39
CA LYS A 348 -6.76 -22.40 6.29
C LYS A 348 -7.37 -22.74 4.92
N PHE A 349 -8.15 -21.82 4.34
CA PHE A 349 -8.96 -22.06 3.13
C PHE A 349 -8.61 -21.15 1.94
N GLY A 350 -7.82 -20.09 2.15
CA GLY A 350 -7.39 -19.18 1.09
C GLY A 350 -6.44 -19.82 0.06
N LYS A 351 -5.75 -20.91 0.44
CA LYS A 351 -5.18 -21.87 -0.51
C LYS A 351 -6.32 -22.77 -1.00
N GLY A 352 -6.95 -22.35 -2.10
CA GLY A 352 -8.13 -23.01 -2.65
C GLY A 352 -7.95 -24.52 -2.76
N ALA A 353 -8.98 -25.26 -2.34
CA ALA A 353 -8.93 -26.71 -2.17
C ALA A 353 -8.31 -27.40 -3.40
N LYS A 354 -7.26 -28.21 -3.17
CA LYS A 354 -6.81 -29.18 -4.16
C LYS A 354 -8.02 -30.03 -4.51
N LYS A 355 -8.46 -30.01 -5.77
CA LYS A 355 -9.33 -31.09 -6.27
C LYS A 355 -8.52 -32.37 -6.17
N THR A 356 -8.82 -33.20 -5.19
CA THR A 356 -8.60 -34.63 -5.28
C THR A 356 -9.42 -35.11 -6.46
N SER A 357 -8.76 -35.32 -7.61
CA SER A 357 -9.35 -36.17 -8.63
C SER A 357 -9.25 -37.59 -8.09
N HIS A 358 -10.40 -38.13 -7.70
CA HIS A 358 -10.67 -39.54 -7.94
C HIS A 358 -11.04 -39.72 -9.42
#